data_AF-A0A7T9UJ40-F1
#
_entry.id   AF-A0A7T9UJ40-F1
#
_cell.length_a   1.000
_cell.length_b   1.000
_cell.length_c   1.000
_cell.angle_alpha   90.00
_cell.angle_beta   90.00
_cell.angle_gamma   90.00
#
_symmetry.space_group_name_H-M   'P 1'
#
loop_
_entity.id
_entity.type
_entity.pdbx_description
1 polymer ?
#
loop_
_entity_poly.entity_id
_entity_poly.type
_entity_poly.pdbx_seq_one_letter_code
_entity_poly.pdbx_strand_id
1 'polypeptide(L)'
;MKIENIPDSIDPNLNLEQIRAECLEMVKKRAYFSAGAAVVPIPFFDVVIDIGILSQLIPEISARFGLSPDHISVYDPETKQIHWNELRKRGFEFSGLVVARTAVKKSLNGIVGKVITKQVTKFIPLGGSIVAASLGYIVMKKVAEAHVQDCYQLAKRIQQKNVNGSIVA
;
A
#
# COMPACT_ATOMS: atom_id res chain seq x y z
N MET A 1 -3.06 2.13 -11.46
CA MET A 1 -3.40 3.46 -10.92
C MET A 1 -3.30 4.46 -12.06
N LYS A 2 -4.28 5.35 -12.29
CA LYS A 2 -4.22 6.31 -13.40
C LYS A 2 -3.46 7.55 -12.91
N ILE A 3 -2.37 7.89 -13.60
CA ILE A 3 -1.56 9.08 -13.33
C ILE A 3 -2.21 10.23 -14.09
N GLU A 4 -2.91 11.11 -13.38
CA GLU A 4 -3.77 12.15 -14.01
C GLU A 4 -3.02 13.46 -14.30
N ASN A 5 -1.74 13.57 -13.94
CA ASN A 5 -0.96 14.77 -14.19
C ASN A 5 0.50 14.41 -14.52
N ILE A 6 0.82 14.34 -15.82
CA ILE A 6 2.16 13.97 -16.29
C ILE A 6 2.91 15.27 -16.63
N PRO A 7 4.03 15.59 -15.97
CA PRO A 7 4.79 16.79 -16.31
C PRO A 7 5.35 16.70 -17.73
N ASP A 8 5.34 17.81 -18.45
CA ASP A 8 5.81 17.89 -19.85
C ASP A 8 7.32 17.64 -20.00
N SER A 9 8.10 17.81 -18.92
CA SER A 9 9.53 17.54 -18.89
C SER A 9 10.03 17.06 -17.52
N ILE A 10 10.92 16.07 -17.54
CA ILE A 10 11.73 15.61 -16.39
C ILE A 10 13.19 15.98 -16.69
N ASP A 11 13.98 16.26 -15.66
CA ASP A 11 15.42 16.54 -15.79
C ASP A 11 16.12 15.45 -16.63
N PRO A 12 16.72 15.81 -17.78
CA PRO A 12 17.35 14.85 -18.69
C PRO A 12 18.56 14.15 -18.08
N ASN A 13 19.19 14.69 -17.02
CA ASN A 13 20.33 14.07 -16.34
C ASN A 13 19.92 13.21 -15.13
N LEU A 14 18.62 13.05 -14.87
CA LEU A 14 18.14 12.29 -13.74
C LEU A 14 18.49 10.80 -13.88
N ASN A 15 19.19 10.24 -12.89
CA ASN A 15 19.55 8.82 -12.87
C ASN A 15 18.37 7.97 -12.40
N LEU A 16 17.52 7.56 -13.34
CA LEU A 16 16.31 6.79 -13.07
C LEU A 16 16.58 5.41 -12.45
N GLU A 17 17.72 4.78 -12.75
CA GLU A 17 18.07 3.47 -12.16
C GLU A 17 18.43 3.60 -10.69
N GLN A 18 19.19 4.64 -10.33
CA GLN A 18 19.51 4.92 -8.93
C GLN A 18 18.24 5.19 -8.13
N ILE A 19 17.35 6.05 -8.63
CA ILE A 19 16.08 6.37 -7.97
C ILE A 19 15.22 5.12 -7.81
N ARG A 20 15.17 4.27 -8.83
CA ARG A 20 14.46 2.97 -8.76
C ARG A 20 15.01 2.10 -7.63
N ALA A 21 16.32 1.96 -7.52
CA ALA A 21 16.94 1.16 -6.46
C ALA A 21 16.62 1.74 -5.06
N GLU A 22 16.73 3.06 -4.88
CA GLU A 22 16.39 3.73 -3.62
C GLU A 22 14.91 3.55 -3.24
N CYS A 23 14.00 3.67 -4.21
CA CYS A 23 12.58 3.44 -4.02
C CYS A 23 12.29 1.98 -3.63
N LEU A 24 12.94 1.01 -4.26
CA LEU A 24 12.76 -0.41 -3.89
C LEU A 24 13.22 -0.71 -2.46
N GLU A 25 14.34 -0.12 -2.02
CA GLU A 25 14.81 -0.26 -0.63
C GLU A 25 13.84 0.37 0.37
N MET A 26 13.29 1.52 0.01
CA MET A 26 12.28 2.20 0.79
C MET A 26 10.97 1.39 0.89
N VAL A 27 10.53 0.76 -0.21
CA VAL A 27 9.37 -0.15 -0.22
C VAL A 27 9.60 -1.31 0.74
N LYS A 28 10.79 -1.93 0.72
CA LYS A 28 11.11 -3.03 1.65
C LYS A 28 10.98 -2.59 3.11
N LYS A 29 11.53 -1.42 3.46
CA LYS A 29 11.43 -0.88 4.83
C LYS A 29 9.98 -0.68 5.26
N ARG A 30 9.15 -0.09 4.40
CA ARG A 30 7.72 0.15 4.66
C ARG A 30 6.89 -1.13 4.71
N ALA A 31 7.23 -2.14 3.92
CA ALA A 31 6.64 -3.47 4.01
C ALA A 31 6.94 -4.15 5.35
N TYR A 32 8.12 -3.94 5.95
CA TYR A 32 8.38 -4.42 7.32
C TYR A 32 7.51 -3.73 8.38
N PHE A 33 7.23 -2.43 8.23
CA PHE A 33 6.30 -1.73 9.14
C PHE A 33 4.87 -2.28 9.02
N SER A 34 4.40 -2.54 7.81
CA SER A 34 3.12 -3.23 7.54
C SER A 34 3.05 -4.58 8.23
N ALA A 35 4.08 -5.42 8.05
CA ALA A 35 4.18 -6.72 8.69
C ALA A 35 4.18 -6.62 10.23
N GLY A 36 4.87 -5.61 10.77
CA GLY A 36 4.89 -5.32 12.20
C GLY A 36 3.53 -4.90 12.75
N ALA A 37 2.71 -4.18 11.98
CA ALA A 37 1.37 -3.78 12.42
C ALA A 37 0.44 -4.99 12.63
N ALA A 38 0.63 -6.07 11.86
CA ALA A 38 -0.16 -7.30 11.97
C ALA A 38 0.06 -8.09 13.27
N VAL A 39 1.11 -7.77 14.05
CA VAL A 39 1.35 -8.41 15.37
C VAL A 39 0.56 -7.76 16.50
N VAL A 40 -0.04 -6.58 16.25
CA VAL A 40 -0.83 -5.85 17.23
C VAL A 40 -2.24 -6.48 17.27
N PRO A 41 -2.74 -6.94 18.44
CA PRO A 41 -4.01 -7.65 18.57
C PRO A 41 -5.22 -6.70 18.54
N ILE A 42 -5.22 -5.72 17.62
CA ILE A 42 -6.32 -4.79 17.39
C ILE A 42 -6.93 -5.13 16.02
N PRO A 43 -8.23 -5.48 15.97
CA PRO A 43 -8.89 -5.79 14.71
C PRO A 43 -8.77 -4.64 13.70
N PHE A 44 -8.39 -4.95 12.46
CA PHE A 44 -8.27 -4.02 11.33
C PHE A 44 -7.19 -2.94 11.46
N PHE A 45 -6.34 -3.04 12.49
CA PHE A 45 -5.27 -2.07 12.70
C PHE A 45 -4.22 -2.11 11.58
N ASP A 46 -3.80 -3.31 11.20
CA ASP A 46 -2.92 -3.57 10.05
C ASP A 46 -3.42 -2.89 8.77
N VAL A 47 -4.70 -3.02 8.45
CA VAL A 47 -5.29 -2.40 7.25
C VAL A 47 -5.23 -0.87 7.28
N VAL A 48 -5.50 -0.26 8.44
CA VAL A 48 -5.42 1.20 8.59
C VAL A 48 -3.98 1.68 8.42
N ILE A 49 -3.02 0.98 9.02
CA ILE A 49 -1.59 1.28 8.88
C ILE A 49 -1.15 1.13 7.43
N ASP A 50 -1.55 0.06 6.76
CA ASP A 50 -1.21 -0.19 5.34
C ASP A 50 -1.70 0.93 4.43
N ILE A 51 -2.93 1.40 4.64
CA ILE A 51 -3.48 2.53 3.89
C ILE A 51 -2.69 3.81 4.16
N GLY A 52 -2.36 4.09 5.43
CA GLY A 52 -1.55 5.25 5.81
C GLY A 52 -0.16 5.23 5.18
N ILE A 53 0.50 4.07 5.20
CA ILE A 53 1.82 3.85 4.58
C ILE A 53 1.74 4.10 3.08
N LEU A 54 0.77 3.48 2.38
CA LEU A 54 0.62 3.66 0.93
C LEU A 54 0.27 5.09 0.54
N SER A 55 -0.58 5.76 1.32
CA SER A 55 -0.98 7.15 1.08
C SER A 55 0.20 8.12 1.09
N GLN A 56 1.29 7.80 1.79
CA GLN A 56 2.52 8.59 1.82
C GLN A 56 3.57 8.06 0.85
N LEU A 57 3.71 6.73 0.75
CA LEU A 57 4.72 6.06 -0.06
C LEU A 57 4.51 6.29 -1.55
N ILE A 58 3.26 6.18 -2.04
CA ILE A 58 2.95 6.30 -3.47
C ILE A 58 3.29 7.71 -3.98
N PRO A 59 2.84 8.82 -3.34
CA PRO A 59 3.25 10.16 -3.74
C PRO A 59 4.76 10.39 -3.63
N GLU A 60 5.42 9.88 -2.58
CA GLU A 60 6.88 10.03 -2.41
C GLU A 60 7.64 9.37 -3.56
N ILE A 61 7.22 8.16 -3.98
CA ILE A 61 7.81 7.48 -5.15
C ILE A 61 7.62 8.33 -6.41
N SER A 62 6.40 8.80 -6.69
CA SER A 62 6.12 9.62 -7.87
C SER A 62 6.98 10.88 -7.91
N ALA A 63 7.07 11.59 -6.77
CA ALA A 63 7.87 12.81 -6.65
C ALA A 63 9.37 12.56 -6.90
N ARG A 64 9.92 11.43 -6.44
CA ARG A 64 11.34 11.07 -6.68
C ARG A 64 11.65 10.83 -8.15
N PHE A 65 10.68 10.36 -8.93
CA PHE A 65 10.83 10.24 -10.38
C PHE A 65 10.58 11.55 -11.13
N GLY A 66 10.36 12.67 -10.42
CA GLY A 66 10.04 13.96 -11.02
C GLY A 66 8.64 13.99 -11.63
N LEU A 67 7.77 13.04 -11.28
CA LEU A 67 6.37 13.00 -11.71
C LEU A 67 5.52 13.82 -10.73
N SER A 68 4.45 14.44 -11.24
CA SER A 68 3.50 15.12 -10.34
C SER A 68 3.01 14.11 -9.30
N PRO A 69 3.00 14.47 -8.01
CA PRO A 69 2.43 13.59 -7.01
C PRO A 69 0.97 13.33 -7.40
N ASP A 70 0.63 12.06 -7.58
CA ASP A 70 -0.77 11.66 -7.68
C ASP A 70 -1.42 12.11 -6.37
N HIS A 71 -2.40 13.01 -6.45
CA HIS A 71 -3.14 13.44 -5.27
C HIS A 71 -3.95 12.24 -4.74
N ILE A 72 -3.33 11.51 -3.81
CA ILE A 72 -3.90 10.36 -3.11
C ILE A 72 -4.22 10.84 -1.70
N SER A 73 -5.23 11.70 -1.59
CA SER A 73 -5.77 12.12 -0.30
C SER A 73 -6.69 11.04 0.24
N VAL A 74 -6.10 9.93 0.66
CA VAL A 74 -6.81 8.88 1.41
C VAL A 74 -6.70 9.16 2.93
N TYR A 75 -5.63 9.85 3.32
CA TYR A 75 -5.30 10.24 4.67
C TYR A 75 -4.87 11.70 4.67
N ASP A 76 -5.57 12.54 5.43
CA ASP A 76 -5.15 13.92 5.67
C ASP A 76 -4.25 13.95 6.93
N PRO A 77 -2.94 14.24 6.79
CA PRO A 77 -2.00 14.22 7.89
C PRO A 77 -2.25 15.35 8.93
N GLU A 78 -2.92 16.44 8.55
CA GLU A 78 -3.24 17.53 9.49
C GLU A 78 -4.45 17.17 10.36
N THR A 79 -5.48 16.60 9.76
CA THR A 79 -6.72 16.26 10.48
C THR A 79 -6.71 14.84 11.06
N LYS A 80 -5.77 13.98 10.64
CA LYS A 80 -5.70 12.54 10.97
C LYS A 80 -6.98 11.77 10.61
N GLN A 81 -7.79 12.32 9.70
CA GLN A 81 -9.05 11.72 9.31
C GLN A 81 -8.86 10.84 8.07
N ILE A 82 -9.41 9.62 8.15
CA ILE A 82 -9.46 8.70 7.03
C ILE A 82 -10.73 9.01 6.24
N HIS A 83 -10.58 9.47 5.00
CA HIS A 83 -11.72 9.74 4.12
C HIS A 83 -12.22 8.44 3.50
N TRP A 84 -13.05 7.72 4.26
CA TRP A 84 -13.64 6.42 3.88
C TRP A 84 -14.43 6.45 2.56
N ASN A 85 -14.91 7.62 2.14
CA ASN A 85 -15.65 7.79 0.89
C ASN A 85 -14.74 7.85 -0.35
N GLU A 86 -13.55 8.46 -0.25
CA GLU A 86 -12.52 8.40 -1.31
C GLU A 86 -12.02 6.96 -1.51
N LEU A 87 -11.78 6.22 -0.42
CA LEU A 87 -11.38 4.80 -0.46
C LEU A 87 -12.38 3.93 -1.22
N ARG A 88 -13.67 4.08 -0.89
CA ARG A 88 -14.75 3.32 -1.54
C ARG A 88 -14.88 3.68 -3.02
N LYS A 89 -14.78 4.96 -3.39
CA LYS A 89 -14.82 5.42 -4.78
C LYS A 89 -13.67 4.90 -5.63
N ARG A 90 -12.51 4.63 -5.03
CA ARG A 90 -11.32 4.06 -5.71
C ARG A 90 -11.25 2.52 -5.67
N GLY A 91 -12.33 1.84 -5.27
CA GLY A 91 -12.47 0.38 -5.41
C GLY A 91 -12.05 -0.44 -4.18
N PHE A 92 -11.71 0.19 -3.05
CA PHE A 92 -11.56 -0.53 -1.78
C PHE A 92 -12.93 -0.76 -1.16
N GLU A 93 -13.66 -1.76 -1.67
CA GLU A 93 -14.89 -2.21 -1.05
C GLU A 93 -14.59 -3.10 0.16
N PHE A 94 -14.75 -2.55 1.35
CA PHE A 94 -14.78 -3.31 2.61
C PHE A 94 -16.04 -4.19 2.76
N SER A 95 -16.79 -4.43 1.68
CA SER A 95 -18.00 -5.27 1.68
C SER A 95 -17.67 -6.70 2.13
N GLY A 96 -16.50 -7.23 1.75
CA GLY A 96 -15.97 -8.51 2.23
C GLY A 96 -15.80 -8.58 3.75
N LEU A 97 -15.53 -7.46 4.42
CA LEU A 97 -15.36 -7.36 5.88
C LEU A 97 -16.69 -7.55 6.63
N VAL A 98 -17.77 -6.98 6.09
CA VAL A 98 -19.12 -7.10 6.65
C VAL A 98 -19.63 -8.53 6.50
N VAL A 99 -19.38 -9.13 5.32
CA VAL A 99 -19.68 -10.53 5.06
C VAL A 99 -18.85 -11.44 5.97
N ALA A 100 -17.55 -11.19 6.12
CA ALA A 100 -16.69 -11.96 7.03
C ALA A 100 -17.13 -11.83 8.49
N ARG A 101 -17.47 -10.62 8.97
CA ARG A 101 -18.04 -10.44 10.32
C ARG A 101 -19.32 -11.23 10.52
N THR A 102 -20.20 -11.26 9.52
CA THR A 102 -21.46 -12.00 9.57
C THR A 102 -21.20 -13.51 9.60
N ALA A 103 -20.28 -14.01 8.77
CA ALA A 103 -19.87 -15.41 8.75
C ALA A 103 -19.22 -15.84 10.07
N VAL A 104 -18.28 -15.05 10.60
CA VAL A 104 -17.59 -15.32 11.88
C VAL A 104 -18.59 -15.31 13.04
N LYS A 105 -19.47 -14.30 13.14
CA LYS A 105 -20.49 -14.23 14.20
C LYS A 105 -21.48 -15.39 14.14
N LYS A 106 -21.86 -15.82 12.94
CA LYS A 106 -22.76 -16.97 12.72
C LYS A 106 -22.08 -18.31 13.07
N SER A 107 -20.80 -18.47 12.74
CA SER A 107 -20.00 -19.65 13.11
C SER A 107 -19.69 -19.72 14.61
N LEU A 108 -19.40 -18.58 15.26
CA LEU A 108 -19.21 -18.50 16.70
C LEU A 108 -20.48 -18.93 17.45
N ASN A 109 -21.64 -18.43 17.05
CA ASN A 109 -22.90 -18.80 17.69
C ASN A 109 -23.26 -20.30 17.55
N GLY A 110 -22.76 -20.99 16.52
CA GLY A 110 -23.01 -22.43 16.30
C GLY A 110 -22.05 -23.38 17.03
N ILE A 111 -20.84 -22.93 17.41
CA ILE A 111 -19.76 -23.81 17.90
C ILE A 111 -19.25 -23.43 19.32
N VAL A 112 -19.51 -22.20 19.82
CA VAL A 112 -18.79 -21.62 20.97
C VAL A 112 -19.37 -21.95 22.35
N GLY A 113 -20.54 -22.57 22.46
CA GLY A 113 -21.18 -22.74 23.77
C GLY A 113 -20.43 -23.62 24.78
N LYS A 114 -19.68 -24.65 24.36
CA LYS A 114 -19.29 -25.73 25.31
C LYS A 114 -17.87 -26.32 25.24
N VAL A 115 -17.01 -26.02 24.25
CA VAL A 115 -15.76 -26.80 24.09
C VAL A 115 -14.45 -26.00 24.16
N ILE A 116 -14.46 -24.67 23.94
CA ILE A 116 -13.21 -23.91 23.77
C ILE A 116 -13.01 -22.91 24.91
N THR A 117 -12.73 -23.37 26.13
CA THR A 117 -12.45 -22.43 27.24
C THR A 117 -11.03 -22.41 27.77
N LYS A 118 -10.13 -23.39 27.53
CA LYS A 118 -8.79 -23.29 28.19
C LYS A 118 -7.54 -23.77 27.45
N GLN A 119 -7.59 -24.54 26.35
CA GLN A 119 -6.36 -25.13 25.79
C GLN A 119 -5.94 -24.68 24.37
N VAL A 120 -6.83 -24.08 23.56
CA VAL A 120 -6.51 -23.70 22.17
C VAL A 120 -6.27 -22.19 22.01
N THR A 121 -6.71 -21.39 22.99
CA THR A 121 -6.55 -19.92 23.00
C THR A 121 -5.10 -19.46 23.13
N LYS A 122 -4.16 -20.35 23.49
CA LYS A 122 -2.74 -20.03 23.66
C LYS A 122 -1.90 -20.19 22.38
N PHE A 123 -2.37 -20.95 21.38
CA PHE A 123 -1.65 -21.17 20.10
C PHE A 123 -2.22 -20.39 18.91
N ILE A 124 -3.48 -19.95 18.99
CA ILE A 124 -4.11 -19.02 18.06
C ILE A 124 -3.43 -17.63 17.99
N PRO A 125 -2.81 -17.06 19.05
CA PRO A 125 -2.22 -15.71 18.98
C PRO A 125 -0.92 -15.61 18.16
N LEU A 126 -0.16 -16.69 18.00
CA LEU A 126 1.17 -16.64 17.39
C LEU A 126 1.19 -17.19 15.96
N GLY A 127 0.39 -18.23 15.65
CA GLY A 127 0.32 -18.78 14.29
C GLY A 127 -0.37 -17.86 13.29
N GLY A 128 -1.48 -17.23 13.68
CA GLY A 128 -2.21 -16.29 12.83
C GLY A 128 -1.41 -15.03 12.50
N SER A 129 -0.66 -14.51 13.48
CA SER A 129 0.14 -13.29 13.35
C SER A 129 1.30 -13.46 12.36
N ILE A 130 1.93 -14.64 12.28
CA ILE A 130 3.00 -14.90 11.31
C ILE A 130 2.44 -14.93 9.88
N VAL A 131 1.30 -15.60 9.67
CA VAL A 131 0.65 -15.66 8.35
C VAL A 131 0.19 -14.26 7.93
N ALA A 132 -0.46 -13.53 8.82
CA ALA A 132 -0.93 -12.17 8.57
C ALA A 132 0.25 -11.21 8.28
N ALA A 133 1.31 -11.25 9.09
CA ALA A 133 2.50 -10.42 8.87
C ALA A 133 3.19 -10.73 7.53
N SER A 134 3.28 -12.02 7.17
CA SER A 134 3.87 -12.43 5.89
C SER A 134 3.02 -11.96 4.71
N LEU A 135 1.69 -12.07 4.82
CA LEU A 135 0.77 -11.62 3.79
C LEU A 135 0.80 -10.09 3.65
N GLY A 136 0.74 -9.35 4.75
CA GLY A 136 0.85 -7.89 4.78
C GLY A 136 2.15 -7.42 4.11
N TYR A 137 3.29 -8.02 4.48
CA TYR A 137 4.58 -7.75 3.83
C TYR A 137 4.52 -7.95 2.31
N ILE A 138 4.03 -9.10 1.85
CA ILE A 138 4.01 -9.45 0.43
C ILE A 138 3.09 -8.51 -0.34
N VAL A 139 1.88 -8.25 0.16
CA VAL A 139 0.90 -7.38 -0.49
C VAL A 139 1.43 -5.95 -0.57
N MET A 140 1.89 -5.38 0.54
CA MET A 140 2.47 -4.04 0.60
C MET A 140 3.64 -3.90 -0.39
N LYS A 141 4.58 -4.86 -0.35
CA LYS A 141 5.74 -4.87 -1.24
C LYS A 141 5.33 -4.94 -2.71
N LYS A 142 4.46 -5.88 -3.08
CA LYS A 142 4.05 -6.07 -4.48
C LYS A 142 3.32 -4.85 -5.05
N VAL A 143 2.42 -4.26 -4.28
CA VAL A 143 1.67 -3.06 -4.69
C VAL A 143 2.61 -1.89 -4.91
N ALA A 144 3.52 -1.63 -3.97
CA ALA A 144 4.42 -0.49 -4.09
C ALA A 144 5.54 -0.70 -5.13
N GLU A 145 6.09 -1.92 -5.26
CA GLU A 145 7.06 -2.26 -6.32
C GLU A 145 6.46 -2.07 -7.72
N ALA A 146 5.18 -2.43 -7.91
CA ALA A 146 4.48 -2.17 -9.16
C ALA A 146 4.41 -0.66 -9.47
N HIS A 147 4.09 0.16 -8.46
CA HIS A 147 4.06 1.62 -8.62
C HIS A 147 5.44 2.23 -8.93
N VAL A 148 6.50 1.73 -8.29
CA VAL A 148 7.90 2.11 -8.62
C VAL A 148 8.19 1.82 -10.10
N GLN A 149 7.79 0.65 -10.58
CA GLN A 149 8.02 0.27 -11.97
C GLN A 149 7.24 1.14 -12.95
N ASP A 150 5.97 1.44 -12.65
CA ASP A 150 5.13 2.30 -13.48
C ASP A 150 5.72 3.71 -13.58
N CYS A 151 6.15 4.28 -12.45
CA CYS A 151 6.80 5.59 -12.40
C CYS A 151 8.13 5.60 -13.17
N TYR A 152 8.97 4.58 -12.99
CA TYR A 152 10.23 4.45 -13.71
C TYR A 152 10.01 4.39 -15.23
N GLN A 153 9.07 3.56 -15.70
CA GLN A 153 8.78 3.43 -17.14
C GLN A 153 8.16 4.70 -17.72
N LEU A 154 7.33 5.41 -16.95
CA LEU A 154 6.79 6.69 -17.37
C LEU A 154 7.90 7.75 -17.48
N ALA A 155 8.72 7.89 -16.44
CA ALA A 155 9.82 8.86 -16.42
C ALA A 155 10.82 8.60 -17.55
N LYS A 156 11.17 7.34 -17.80
CA LYS A 156 12.05 6.94 -18.91
C LYS A 156 11.49 7.31 -20.28
N ARG A 157 10.19 7.09 -20.50
CA ARG A 157 9.52 7.48 -21.76
C ARG A 157 9.56 9.00 -21.97
N ILE A 158 9.35 9.78 -20.91
CA ILE A 158 9.41 11.26 -20.98
C ILE A 158 10.85 11.72 -21.27
N GLN A 159 11.84 11.17 -20.57
CA GLN A 159 13.26 11.49 -20.78
C GLN A 159 13.70 11.19 -22.23
N GLN A 160 13.32 10.03 -22.77
CA GLN A 160 13.61 9.66 -24.16
C GLN A 160 12.93 10.59 -25.18
N LYS A 161 11.68 10.98 -24.94
CA LYS A 161 10.96 11.93 -25.80
C LYS A 161 11.64 13.30 -25.83
N ASN A 162 12.13 13.78 -24.68
CA ASN A 162 12.84 15.06 -24.58
C ASN A 162 14.18 15.04 -25.31
N VAL A 163 14.95 13.95 -25.17
CA VAL A 163 16.21 13.78 -25.90
C VAL A 163 15.97 13.75 -27.41
N ASN A 164 15.00 12.97 -27.88
CA ASN A 164 14.70 12.92 -29.31
C ASN A 164 14.16 14.26 -29.84
N GLY A 165 13.29 14.95 -29.10
CA GLY A 165 12.77 16.27 -29.47
C GLY A 165 13.86 17.35 -29.61
N SER A 166 14.92 17.30 -28.79
CA SER A 166 16.08 18.19 -28.92
C SER A 166 17.04 17.84 -30.07
N ILE A 167 16.96 16.63 -30.66
CA ILE A 167 17.82 16.22 -31.78
C ILE A 167 17.19 16.54 -33.15
N VAL A 168 15.85 16.69 -33.22
CA VAL A 168 15.11 17.03 -34.45
C VAL A 168 14.68 18.51 -34.56
N ALA A 169 15.01 19.34 -33.57
CA ALA A 169 14.82 20.80 -33.61
C ALA A 169 16.15 21.51 -33.88
#